data_AF-A0AAP7A1K6-F1
#
_entry.id   AF-A0AAP7A1K6-F1
#
_cell.length_a   1.000
_cell.length_b   1.000
_cell.length_c   1.000
_cell.angle_alpha   90.00
_cell.angle_beta   90.00
_cell.angle_gamma   90.00
#
_symmetry.space_group_name_H-M   'P 1'
#
loop_
_entity.id
_entity.type
_entity.pdbx_description
1 polymer ?
#
loop_
_entity_poly.entity_id
_entity_poly.type
_entity_poly.pdbx_seq_one_letter_code
_entity_poly.pdbx_strand_id
1 'polypeptide(L)'
;MTTLYSDTRANANVKQSISTLQNLLVSLTHQEVISCHLPFIEHTLYPENSIFIYTEQQLLHPESPFRLKRKLQEDEIVIAYLESRGLLVAAGSESALSKACLKLGSLLAEQCAALTQAARPRLKGVFWRGVSQDVHPRAI
;
A
#
# COMPACT_ATOMS: atom_id res chain seq x y z
N MET A 1 6.70 11.44 9.52
CA MET A 1 5.64 10.56 10.05
C MET A 1 4.79 10.11 8.87
N THR A 2 4.59 8.79 8.73
CA THR A 2 3.77 8.17 7.67
C THR A 2 2.53 7.55 8.31
N THR A 3 1.39 7.59 7.64
CA THR A 3 0.14 6.98 8.11
C THR A 3 -0.31 5.89 7.15
N LEU A 4 -0.53 4.69 7.67
CA LEU A 4 -1.12 3.55 6.96
C LEU A 4 -2.61 3.49 7.26
N TYR A 5 -3.43 3.54 6.22
CA TYR A 5 -4.88 3.41 6.30
C TYR A 5 -5.30 2.05 5.75
N SER A 6 -6.10 1.31 6.52
CA SER A 6 -6.64 0.01 6.10
C SER A 6 -8.02 -0.24 6.70
N ASP A 7 -8.74 -1.21 6.14
CA ASP A 7 -10.04 -1.64 6.67
C ASP A 7 -9.88 -2.61 7.85
N THR A 8 -10.73 -2.52 8.88
CA THR A 8 -10.72 -3.45 10.03
C THR A 8 -11.10 -4.89 9.65
N ARG A 9 -11.83 -5.05 8.55
CA ARG A 9 -12.31 -6.33 8.00
C ARG A 9 -11.22 -7.13 7.30
N ALA A 10 -10.02 -6.59 7.14
CA ALA A 10 -8.89 -7.33 6.61
C ALA A 10 -8.61 -8.61 7.42
N ASN A 11 -8.34 -9.71 6.73
CA ASN A 11 -7.98 -10.97 7.38
C ASN A 11 -6.62 -10.91 8.11
N ALA A 12 -6.29 -11.99 8.83
CA ALA A 12 -5.06 -12.07 9.62
C ALA A 12 -3.79 -11.94 8.76
N ASN A 13 -3.77 -12.52 7.56
CA ASN A 13 -2.60 -12.47 6.66
C ASN A 13 -2.34 -11.05 6.17
N VAL A 14 -3.38 -10.32 5.78
CA VAL A 14 -3.28 -8.91 5.36
C VAL A 14 -2.83 -8.05 6.53
N LYS A 15 -3.41 -8.23 7.73
CA LYS A 15 -3.00 -7.53 8.95
C LYS A 15 -1.52 -7.77 9.26
N GLN A 16 -1.05 -9.00 9.13
CA GLN A 16 0.36 -9.33 9.28
C GLN A 16 1.23 -8.64 8.23
N SER A 17 0.83 -8.66 6.96
CA SER A 17 1.56 -7.98 5.87
C SER A 17 1.65 -6.46 6.08
N ILE A 18 0.58 -5.83 6.57
CA ILE A 18 0.56 -4.40 6.91
C ILE A 18 1.50 -4.11 8.08
N SER A 19 1.49 -4.95 9.13
CA SER A 19 2.42 -4.82 10.27
C SER A 19 3.88 -4.96 9.84
N THR A 20 4.19 -5.94 8.97
CA THR A 20 5.53 -6.08 8.38
C THR A 20 5.93 -4.84 7.58
N LEU A 21 5.03 -4.28 6.77
CA LEU A 21 5.28 -3.04 6.03
C LEU A 21 5.49 -1.84 6.97
N GLN A 22 4.72 -1.74 8.06
CA GLN A 22 4.87 -0.72 9.09
C GLN A 22 6.27 -0.77 9.71
N ASN A 23 6.72 -1.95 10.15
CA ASN A 23 8.05 -2.16 10.73
C ASN A 23 9.16 -1.84 9.74
N LEU A 24 9.01 -2.21 8.47
CA LEU A 24 9.95 -1.85 7.42
C LEU A 24 10.06 -0.33 7.24
N LEU A 25 8.92 0.37 7.16
CA LEU A 25 8.90 1.83 7.05
C LEU A 25 9.57 2.53 8.24
N VAL A 26 9.33 2.04 9.48
CA VAL A 26 10.02 2.53 10.68
C VAL A 26 11.53 2.30 10.55
N SER A 27 11.94 1.11 10.11
CA SER A 27 13.36 0.77 9.93
C SER A 27 14.05 1.62 8.86
N LEU A 28 13.35 1.92 7.75
CA LEU A 28 13.91 2.70 6.64
C LEU A 28 13.99 4.20 6.95
N THR A 29 13.04 4.72 7.72
CA THR A 29 12.91 6.17 7.94
C THR A 29 13.37 6.64 9.31
N HIS A 30 13.53 5.72 10.27
CA HIS A 30 13.70 6.02 11.69
C HIS A 30 12.60 6.95 12.25
N GLN A 31 11.40 6.90 11.66
CA GLN A 31 10.25 7.68 12.09
C GLN A 31 9.09 6.76 12.50
N GLU A 32 8.26 7.27 13.39
CA GLU A 32 7.01 6.61 13.73
C GLU A 32 6.08 6.50 12.50
N VAL A 33 5.44 5.34 12.40
CA VAL A 33 4.41 5.05 11.41
C VAL A 33 3.11 4.77 12.16
N ILE A 34 2.09 5.57 11.88
CA ILE A 34 0.77 5.46 12.50
C ILE A 34 -0.09 4.52 11.67
N SER A 35 -0.82 3.63 12.33
CA SER A 35 -1.84 2.80 11.69
C SER A 35 -3.22 3.34 12.03
N CYS A 36 -4.01 3.65 11.01
CA CYS A 36 -5.38 4.13 11.12
C CYS A 36 -6.32 3.17 10.39
N HIS A 37 -7.52 3.02 10.94
CA HIS A 37 -8.53 2.18 10.32
C HIS A 37 -9.70 3.01 9.82
N LEU A 38 -9.93 2.96 8.50
CA LEU A 38 -11.03 3.68 7.85
C LEU A 38 -11.80 2.71 6.95
N PRO A 39 -13.14 2.78 6.93
CA PRO A 39 -13.97 1.92 6.09
C PRO A 39 -13.88 2.26 4.60
N PHE A 40 -13.37 3.45 4.26
CA PHE A 40 -13.13 3.88 2.88
C PHE A 40 -12.12 5.03 2.80
N ILE A 41 -11.70 5.36 1.57
CA ILE A 41 -10.69 6.39 1.29
C ILE A 41 -11.32 7.78 1.24
N GLU A 42 -10.79 8.68 2.07
CA GLU A 42 -11.11 10.11 2.11
C GLU A 42 -9.96 10.98 1.60
N HIS A 43 -10.19 12.29 1.52
CA HIS A 43 -9.11 13.25 1.31
C HIS A 43 -8.23 13.34 2.56
N THR A 44 -6.93 13.46 2.37
CA THR A 44 -5.98 13.59 3.47
C THR A 44 -5.36 14.98 3.46
N LEU A 45 -5.06 15.50 4.66
CA LEU A 45 -4.33 16.76 4.81
C LEU A 45 -2.87 16.64 4.35
N TYR A 46 -2.30 15.43 4.43
CA TYR A 46 -0.91 15.14 4.07
C TYR A 46 -0.80 13.92 3.13
N PRO A 47 -1.21 14.05 1.86
CA PRO A 47 -1.19 12.97 0.87
C PRO A 47 0.20 12.34 0.69
N GLU A 48 1.27 13.13 0.78
CA GLU A 48 2.66 12.67 0.67
C GLU A 48 3.11 11.73 1.79
N ASN A 49 2.27 11.55 2.82
CA ASN A 49 2.53 10.69 3.98
C ASN A 49 1.51 9.58 4.16
N SER A 50 0.52 9.52 3.28
CA SER A 50 -0.64 8.67 3.45
C SER A 50 -0.53 7.48 2.51
N ILE A 51 -0.66 6.27 3.05
CA ILE A 51 -0.70 5.03 2.27
C ILE A 51 -2.02 4.33 2.59
N PHE A 52 -2.85 4.11 1.58
CA PHE A 52 -4.13 3.41 1.68
C PHE A 52 -3.97 1.98 1.17
N ILE A 53 -4.38 0.98 1.94
CA ILE A 53 -4.21 -0.44 1.63
C ILE A 53 -5.58 -1.12 1.70
N TYR A 54 -6.15 -1.45 0.55
CA TYR A 54 -7.51 -1.94 0.43
C TYR A 54 -7.67 -3.00 -0.66
N THR A 55 -8.60 -3.94 -0.48
CA THR A 55 -9.12 -4.73 -1.60
C THR A 55 -10.14 -3.93 -2.39
N GLU A 56 -10.42 -4.34 -3.63
CA GLU A 56 -11.52 -3.77 -4.43
C GLU A 56 -12.83 -3.79 -3.64
N GLN A 57 -13.17 -4.92 -3.01
CA GLN A 57 -14.42 -5.06 -2.26
C GLN A 57 -14.52 -4.06 -1.10
N GLN A 58 -13.42 -3.80 -0.39
CA GLN A 58 -13.41 -2.83 0.70
C GLN A 58 -13.61 -1.39 0.21
N LEU A 59 -13.21 -1.09 -1.03
CA LEU A 59 -13.43 0.22 -1.67
C LEU A 59 -14.88 0.44 -2.12
N LEU A 60 -15.70 -0.61 -2.19
CA LEU A 60 -17.12 -0.54 -2.59
C LEU A 60 -18.06 -0.12 -1.45
N HIS A 61 -17.59 0.76 -0.55
CA HIS A 61 -18.45 1.30 0.51
C HIS A 61 -19.51 2.25 -0.08
N PRO A 62 -20.80 2.12 0.30
CA PRO A 62 -21.88 2.95 -0.24
C PRO A 62 -21.61 4.46 -0.13
N GLU A 63 -21.08 4.88 1.01
CA GLU A 63 -20.79 6.29 1.32
C GLU A 63 -19.44 6.77 0.77
N SER A 64 -18.60 5.88 0.25
CA SER A 64 -17.29 6.30 -0.25
C SER A 64 -17.45 7.11 -1.54
N PRO A 65 -16.83 8.29 -1.66
CA PRO A 65 -16.73 9.02 -2.92
C PRO A 65 -15.67 8.43 -3.86
N PHE A 66 -14.89 7.45 -3.43
CA PHE A 66 -13.84 6.82 -4.23
C PHE A 66 -14.35 5.65 -5.05
N ARG A 67 -14.05 5.62 -6.35
CA ARG A 67 -14.29 4.44 -7.19
C ARG A 67 -13.09 4.18 -8.09
N LEU A 68 -12.74 2.92 -8.23
CA LEU A 68 -11.80 2.49 -9.27
C LEU A 68 -12.48 2.65 -10.64
N LYS A 69 -11.71 3.07 -11.64
CA LYS A 69 -12.22 3.25 -13.01
C LYS A 69 -12.57 1.94 -13.72
N ARG A 70 -12.04 0.82 -13.24
CA ARG A 70 -12.31 -0.53 -13.72
C ARG A 70 -12.27 -1.51 -12.55
N LYS A 71 -12.86 -2.69 -12.77
CA LYS A 71 -12.69 -3.79 -11.83
C LYS A 71 -11.30 -4.39 -11.88
N LEU A 72 -10.80 -4.86 -10.73
CA LEU A 72 -9.56 -5.62 -10.61
C LEU A 72 -9.87 -7.13 -10.64
N GLN A 73 -9.07 -7.89 -11.38
CA GLN A 73 -9.10 -9.36 -11.27
C GLN A 73 -8.50 -9.81 -9.92
N GLU A 74 -8.81 -11.01 -9.47
CA GLU A 74 -8.44 -11.50 -8.13
C GLU A 74 -6.94 -11.39 -7.82
N ASP A 75 -6.08 -11.56 -8.82
CA ASP A 75 -4.62 -11.53 -8.74
C ASP A 75 -4.00 -10.18 -9.15
N GLU A 76 -4.82 -9.23 -9.61
CA GLU A 76 -4.36 -7.90 -10.02
C GLU A 76 -4.09 -7.01 -8.81
N ILE A 77 -3.00 -6.26 -8.90
CA ILE A 77 -2.57 -5.27 -7.92
C ILE A 77 -2.29 -3.93 -8.64
N VAL A 78 -2.65 -2.84 -7.98
CA VAL A 78 -2.39 -1.47 -8.41
C VAL A 78 -1.81 -0.69 -7.24
N ILE A 79 -0.64 -0.10 -7.45
CA ILE A 79 0.02 0.85 -6.56
C ILE A 79 0.13 2.17 -7.33
N ALA A 80 -0.55 3.22 -6.87
CA ALA A 80 -0.55 4.51 -7.56
C ALA A 80 -0.75 5.68 -6.59
N TYR A 81 -0.04 6.77 -6.82
CA TYR A 81 -0.21 8.00 -6.05
C TYR A 81 -1.40 8.82 -6.55
N LEU A 82 -2.22 9.30 -5.62
CA LEU A 82 -3.37 10.16 -5.86
C LEU A 82 -3.13 11.51 -5.17
N GLU A 83 -3.09 12.60 -5.94
CA GLU A 83 -2.68 13.93 -5.42
C GLU A 83 -3.43 14.40 -4.18
N SER A 84 -4.74 14.12 -4.06
CA SER A 84 -5.55 14.57 -2.92
C SER A 84 -5.64 13.57 -1.76
N ARG A 85 -4.97 12.41 -1.86
CA ARG A 85 -5.18 11.28 -0.93
C ARG A 85 -3.89 10.64 -0.50
N GLY A 86 -2.98 10.39 -1.42
CA GLY A 86 -1.70 9.75 -1.17
C GLY A 86 -1.52 8.47 -1.97
N LEU A 87 -0.65 7.59 -1.51
CA LEU A 87 -0.36 6.34 -2.20
C LEU A 87 -1.49 5.33 -1.96
N LEU A 88 -2.13 4.89 -3.03
CA LEU A 88 -3.11 3.81 -2.99
C LEU A 88 -2.44 2.49 -3.35
N VAL A 89 -2.64 1.47 -2.52
CA VAL A 89 -2.42 0.06 -2.78
C VAL A 89 -3.78 -0.62 -2.84
N ALA A 90 -4.21 -0.99 -4.04
CA ALA A 90 -5.46 -1.69 -4.30
C ALA A 90 -5.19 -3.06 -4.90
N ALA A 91 -5.94 -4.08 -4.49
CA ALA A 91 -5.84 -5.42 -5.05
C ALA A 91 -7.22 -6.07 -5.24
N GLY A 92 -7.36 -7.00 -6.17
CA GLY A 92 -8.63 -7.70 -6.40
C GLY A 92 -9.02 -8.67 -5.28
N SER A 93 -8.05 -9.21 -4.55
CA SER A 93 -8.27 -10.13 -3.42
C SER A 93 -7.35 -9.82 -2.23
N GLU A 94 -7.65 -10.39 -1.06
CA GLU A 94 -6.79 -10.28 0.12
C GLU A 94 -5.43 -10.97 -0.08
N SER A 95 -5.39 -12.08 -0.82
CA SER A 95 -4.13 -12.76 -1.16
C SER A 95 -3.23 -11.84 -2.00
N ALA A 96 -3.80 -11.23 -3.05
CA ALA A 96 -3.10 -10.25 -3.86
C ALA A 96 -2.70 -9.01 -3.03
N LEU A 97 -3.53 -8.58 -2.06
CA LEU A 97 -3.21 -7.44 -1.20
C LEU A 97 -2.00 -7.71 -0.29
N SER A 98 -1.88 -8.90 0.31
CA SER A 98 -0.69 -9.28 1.06
C SER A 98 0.58 -9.22 0.20
N LYS A 99 0.49 -9.70 -1.05
CA LYS A 99 1.60 -9.62 -2.00
C LYS A 99 1.88 -8.18 -2.45
N ALA A 100 0.85 -7.33 -2.53
CA ALA A 100 0.99 -5.91 -2.81
C ALA A 100 1.77 -5.18 -1.70
N CYS A 101 1.52 -5.50 -0.43
CA CYS A 101 2.28 -4.97 0.70
C CYS A 101 3.77 -5.33 0.61
N LEU A 102 4.08 -6.58 0.25
CA LEU A 102 5.47 -7.01 0.03
C LEU A 102 6.10 -6.23 -1.14
N LYS A 103 5.40 -6.12 -2.27
CA LYS A 103 5.89 -5.39 -3.44
C LYS A 103 6.12 -3.92 -3.13
N LEU A 104 5.20 -3.28 -2.41
CA LEU A 104 5.36 -1.90 -1.94
C LEU A 104 6.60 -1.78 -1.04
N GLY A 105 6.79 -2.70 -0.09
CA GLY A 105 7.96 -2.73 0.76
C GLY A 105 9.28 -2.76 -0.04
N SER A 106 9.37 -3.63 -1.05
CA SER A 106 10.54 -3.67 -1.94
C SER A 106 10.77 -2.35 -2.69
N LEU A 107 9.71 -1.75 -3.26
CA LEU A 107 9.82 -0.47 -3.98
C LEU A 107 10.29 0.66 -3.07
N LEU A 108 9.81 0.70 -1.83
CA LEU A 108 10.21 1.70 -0.85
C LEU A 108 11.65 1.49 -0.38
N ALA A 109 12.06 0.24 -0.15
CA ALA A 109 13.43 -0.10 0.22
C ALA A 109 14.42 0.28 -0.89
N GLU A 110 14.10 -0.03 -2.15
CA GLU A 110 14.90 0.37 -3.32
C GLU A 110 15.05 1.90 -3.42
N GLN A 111 13.97 2.65 -3.22
CA GLN A 111 14.03 4.12 -3.22
C GLN A 111 14.86 4.68 -2.07
N CYS A 112 14.73 4.13 -0.86
CA CYS A 112 15.49 4.57 0.30
C CYS A 112 16.97 4.21 0.19
N ALA A 113 17.33 3.05 -0.36
CA ALA A 113 18.72 2.65 -0.59
C ALA A 113 19.44 3.59 -1.59
N ALA A 114 18.71 4.16 -2.54
CA ALA A 114 19.25 5.15 -3.48
C ALA A 114 19.48 6.54 -2.85
N LEU A 115 19.02 6.78 -1.62
CA LEU A 115 19.13 8.07 -0.92
C LEU A 115 20.18 7.96 0.19
N THR A 116 21.25 8.74 0.08
CA THR A 116 22.45 8.69 0.95
C THR A 116 22.25 9.13 2.41
N GLN A 117 21.05 9.56 2.81
CA GLN A 117 20.68 9.89 4.19
C GLN A 117 19.26 9.41 4.46
N ALA A 118 18.92 9.17 5.74
CA ALA A 118 17.62 8.75 6.25
C ALA A 118 16.47 9.59 5.64
N ALA A 119 16.02 9.19 4.46
CA ALA A 119 15.17 9.99 3.61
C ALA A 119 13.81 9.33 3.56
N ARG A 120 12.82 10.11 3.97
CA ARG A 120 11.39 9.82 3.83
C ARG A 120 11.12 9.24 2.42
N PRO A 121 10.43 8.09 2.32
CA PRO A 121 10.13 7.49 1.03
C PRO A 121 9.30 8.46 0.17
N ARG A 122 9.68 8.63 -1.09
CA ARG A 122 9.02 9.55 -2.02
C ARG A 122 7.79 8.87 -2.61
N LEU A 123 6.69 8.84 -1.85
CA LEU A 123 5.45 8.15 -2.24
C LEU A 123 4.92 8.56 -3.63
N LYS A 124 5.07 9.84 -4.01
CA LYS A 124 4.69 10.36 -5.34
C LYS A 124 5.36 9.62 -6.51
N GLY A 125 6.58 9.12 -6.31
CA GLY A 125 7.33 8.39 -7.32
C GLY A 125 7.03 6.90 -7.37
N VAL A 126 6.17 6.38 -6.50
CA VAL A 126 5.84 4.95 -6.46
C VAL A 126 4.66 4.68 -7.38
N PHE A 127 4.91 3.86 -8.40
CA PHE A 127 3.87 3.32 -9.27
C PHE A 127 4.18 1.87 -9.62
N TRP A 128 3.16 1.02 -9.54
CA TRP A 128 3.26 -0.36 -10.02
C TRP A 128 1.88 -0.88 -10.40
N ARG A 129 1.79 -1.61 -11.50
CA ARG A 129 0.57 -2.32 -11.91
C ARG A 129 0.96 -3.63 -12.53
N GLY A 130 0.27 -4.70 -12.16
CA GLY A 130 0.54 -6.03 -12.69
C GLY A 130 -0.29 -7.09 -12.01
N VAL A 131 -0.12 -8.32 -12.50
CA VAL A 131 -0.56 -9.52 -11.81
C VAL A 131 0.50 -9.94 -10.82
N SER A 132 0.08 -10.51 -9.70
CA SER A 132 1.00 -11.11 -8.76
C SER A 132 1.64 -12.37 -9.37
N GLN A 133 2.71 -12.22 -10.13
CA GLN A 133 3.55 -13.36 -10.46
C GLN A 133 4.21 -13.84 -9.17
N ASP A 134 3.94 -15.08 -8.77
CA ASP A 134 4.75 -15.77 -7.79
C ASP A 134 6.16 -15.88 -8.37
N VAL A 135 7.02 -14.93 -8.00
CA VAL A 135 8.45 -15.02 -8.26
C VAL A 135 8.97 -16.12 -7.33
N HIS A 136 8.85 -17.38 -7.77
CA HIS A 136 9.91 -18.33 -7.47
C HIS A 136 11.15 -17.80 -8.20
N PRO A 137 12.22 -17.41 -7.49
CA PRO A 137 13.50 -17.27 -8.17
C PRO A 137 13.82 -18.65 -8.73
N ARG A 138 13.91 -18.76 -10.06
CA ARG A 138 14.58 -19.91 -10.67
C ARG A 138 15.99 -19.92 -10.09
N ALA A 139 16.22 -20.85 -9.19
CA ALA A 139 17.56 -21.33 -8.93
C ALA A 139 18.01 -22.16 -10.14
N ILE A 140 19.30 -22.00 -10.44
CA ILE A 140 20.16 -22.67 -11.43
C ILE A 140 20.31 -21.90 -12.74
#